data_AF-A0A1Y1Z8P8-F1
#
_entry.id   AF-A0A1Y1Z8P8-F1
#
_cell.length_a   1.000
_cell.length_b   1.000
_cell.length_c   1.000
_cell.angle_alpha   90.00
_cell.angle_beta   90.00
_cell.angle_gamma   90.00
#
_symmetry.space_group_name_H-M   'P 1'
#
loop_
_entity.id
_entity.type
_entity.pdbx_description
1 polymer ?
#
loop_
_entity_poly.entity_id
_entity_poly.type
_entity_poly.pdbx_seq_one_letter_code
_entity_poly.pdbx_strand_id
1 'polypeptide(L)'
;MYTGPDGTNRYTYDFQWSHPELMSWLKPLSKCVGSHIAIGPHRTFYACVPCDTAGGILYSPTIPATLKTLLDSSSSVPHRRFTAHVCLGFGGAWFVIWPNGDVAYDLAGQFTGLEIVLKKLPERCITYLALNPYAPEHYFLVTEDGTVIFSLPEEWAAGIEMDIVAWQNRYRNIRRSTIWGGKADSETTLGGGGMVIPVRGQVKKEKDLPPPYEGKNK
;
A
#
# COMPACT_ATOMS: atom_id res chain seq x y z
N MET A 1 -6.06 -16.04 15.30
CA MET A 1 -7.14 -16.51 14.42
C MET A 1 -8.30 -16.95 15.30
N TYR A 2 -9.49 -16.40 15.11
CA TYR A 2 -10.69 -16.83 15.82
C TYR A 2 -11.44 -17.80 14.90
N THR A 3 -11.18 -19.10 15.04
CA THR A 3 -12.00 -20.13 14.42
C THR A 3 -13.31 -20.21 15.17
N GLY A 4 -14.43 -20.21 14.44
CA GLY A 4 -15.73 -20.47 15.04
C GLY A 4 -15.78 -21.87 15.68
N PRO A 5 -16.79 -22.15 16.54
CA PRO A 5 -17.01 -23.48 17.12
C PRO A 5 -17.15 -24.60 16.07
N ASP A 6 -17.48 -24.24 14.85
CA ASP A 6 -17.66 -25.07 13.66
C ASP A 6 -16.39 -25.19 12.79
N GLY A 7 -15.26 -24.63 13.23
CA GLY A 7 -14.01 -24.65 12.47
C GLY A 7 -13.99 -23.74 11.23
N THR A 8 -15.07 -22.98 10.98
CA THR A 8 -15.07 -22.01 9.89
C THR A 8 -14.26 -20.78 10.29
N ASN A 9 -13.44 -20.30 9.35
CA ASN A 9 -12.76 -19.04 9.48
C ASN A 9 -13.78 -17.91 9.26
N ARG A 10 -14.45 -17.50 10.34
CA ARG A 10 -15.55 -16.53 10.31
C ARG A 10 -15.20 -15.23 9.57
N TYR A 11 -13.96 -14.76 9.68
CA TYR A 11 -13.54 -13.52 9.01
C TYR A 11 -13.49 -13.62 7.48
N THR A 12 -13.03 -14.77 6.95
CA THR A 12 -13.04 -14.98 5.49
C THR A 12 -14.47 -15.12 4.98
N TYR A 13 -15.31 -15.76 5.77
CA TYR A 13 -16.74 -15.88 5.49
C TYR A 13 -17.41 -14.51 5.47
N ASP A 14 -17.20 -13.68 6.50
CA ASP A 14 -17.81 -12.36 6.63
C ASP A 14 -17.41 -11.40 5.49
N PHE A 15 -16.14 -11.43 5.03
CA PHE A 15 -15.70 -10.58 3.92
C PHE A 15 -16.37 -10.98 2.60
N GLN A 16 -16.41 -12.29 2.29
CA GLN A 16 -17.02 -12.79 1.06
C GLN A 16 -18.51 -12.47 0.99
N TRP A 17 -19.21 -12.60 2.12
CA TRP A 17 -20.63 -12.30 2.23
C TRP A 17 -20.94 -10.81 2.23
N SER A 18 -20.02 -9.97 2.73
CA SER A 18 -20.20 -8.52 2.71
C SER A 18 -19.85 -7.89 1.36
N HIS A 19 -19.08 -8.56 0.49
CA HIS A 19 -18.66 -8.06 -0.82
C HIS A 19 -18.87 -9.09 -1.95
N PRO A 20 -20.10 -9.59 -2.15
CA PRO A 20 -20.36 -10.65 -3.14
C PRO A 20 -20.02 -10.20 -4.58
N GLU A 21 -20.23 -8.93 -4.89
CA GLU A 21 -19.91 -8.34 -6.20
C GLU A 21 -18.40 -8.35 -6.47
N LEU A 22 -17.60 -7.92 -5.49
CA LEU A 22 -16.13 -7.95 -5.58
C LEU A 22 -15.63 -9.38 -5.74
N MET A 23 -16.16 -10.33 -4.96
CA MET A 23 -15.78 -11.73 -5.09
C MET A 23 -16.15 -12.31 -6.46
N SER A 24 -17.33 -11.98 -6.98
CA SER A 24 -17.74 -12.39 -8.33
C SER A 24 -16.82 -11.82 -9.40
N TRP A 25 -16.42 -10.56 -9.26
CA TRP A 25 -15.52 -9.88 -10.18
C TRP A 25 -14.09 -10.43 -10.12
N LEU A 26 -13.59 -10.82 -8.95
CA LEU A 26 -12.25 -11.41 -8.77
C LEU A 26 -12.12 -12.86 -9.27
N LYS A 27 -13.20 -13.64 -9.30
CA LYS A 27 -13.18 -15.06 -9.73
C LYS A 27 -12.45 -15.32 -11.07
N PRO A 28 -12.75 -14.59 -12.17
CA PRO A 28 -12.06 -14.80 -13.44
C PRO A 28 -10.59 -14.32 -13.44
N LEU A 29 -10.16 -13.55 -12.44
CA LEU A 29 -8.89 -12.79 -12.44
C LEU A 29 -7.72 -13.51 -11.76
N SER A 30 -7.86 -14.81 -11.44
CA SER A 30 -6.83 -15.60 -10.74
C SER A 30 -5.44 -15.62 -11.39
N LYS A 31 -5.30 -15.15 -12.64
CA LYS A 31 -4.04 -15.09 -13.40
C LYS A 31 -3.55 -13.67 -13.67
N CYS A 32 -4.23 -12.63 -13.19
CA CYS A 32 -3.87 -11.25 -13.44
C CYS A 32 -2.87 -10.73 -12.41
N VAL A 33 -1.71 -10.26 -12.88
CA VAL A 33 -0.68 -9.61 -12.06
C VAL A 33 -0.95 -8.11 -12.02
N GLY A 34 -0.61 -7.46 -10.89
CA GLY A 34 -0.76 -6.01 -10.73
C GLY A 34 -2.15 -5.57 -10.29
N SER A 35 -3.00 -6.50 -9.86
CA SER A 35 -4.30 -6.18 -9.26
C SER A 35 -4.10 -5.41 -7.95
N HIS A 36 -4.86 -4.33 -7.76
CA HIS A 36 -4.82 -3.50 -6.57
C HIS A 36 -6.22 -3.41 -5.97
N ILE A 37 -6.34 -3.57 -4.65
CA ILE A 37 -7.60 -3.49 -3.91
C ILE A 37 -7.40 -2.56 -2.71
N ALA A 38 -8.29 -1.60 -2.55
CA ALA A 38 -8.40 -0.76 -1.36
C ALA A 38 -9.75 -1.00 -0.68
N ILE A 39 -9.70 -1.22 0.63
CA ILE A 39 -10.90 -1.35 1.47
C ILE A 39 -10.94 -0.14 2.40
N GLY A 40 -12.09 0.52 2.43
CA GLY A 40 -12.33 1.70 3.23
C GLY A 40 -13.41 1.50 4.31
N PRO A 41 -13.80 2.60 4.97
CA PRO A 41 -14.87 2.58 5.96
C PRO A 41 -16.21 2.15 5.35
N HIS A 42 -17.16 1.71 6.16
CA HIS A 42 -18.55 1.43 5.73
C HIS A 42 -18.68 0.48 4.53
N ARG A 43 -17.82 -0.56 4.45
CA ARG A 43 -17.80 -1.54 3.34
C ARG A 43 -17.52 -0.90 1.98
N THR A 44 -16.89 0.27 1.97
CA THR A 44 -16.41 0.87 0.73
C THR A 44 -15.22 0.08 0.21
N PHE A 45 -15.15 -0.07 -1.10
CA PHE A 45 -13.97 -0.67 -1.72
C PHE A 45 -13.72 -0.08 -3.10
N TYR A 46 -12.47 -0.22 -3.51
CA TYR A 46 -11.98 0.02 -4.85
C TYR A 46 -11.13 -1.18 -5.27
N ALA A 47 -11.25 -1.63 -6.51
CA ALA A 47 -10.44 -2.68 -7.08
C ALA A 47 -10.09 -2.32 -8.53
N CYS A 48 -8.85 -2.60 -8.91
CA CYS A 48 -8.34 -2.36 -10.25
C CYS A 48 -7.53 -3.55 -10.71
N VAL A 49 -7.78 -3.99 -11.94
CA VAL A 49 -6.89 -4.89 -12.67
C VAL A 49 -6.38 -4.15 -13.90
N PRO A 50 -5.09 -3.78 -13.95
CA PRO A 50 -4.53 -3.02 -15.06
C PRO A 50 -4.21 -3.95 -16.24
N CYS A 51 -5.26 -4.43 -16.92
CA CYS A 51 -5.14 -5.31 -18.08
C CYS A 51 -6.10 -4.84 -19.18
N ASP A 52 -5.60 -4.70 -20.41
CA ASP A 52 -6.40 -4.15 -21.52
C ASP A 52 -7.52 -5.08 -21.99
N THR A 53 -7.35 -6.41 -21.84
CA THR A 53 -8.27 -7.41 -22.40
C THR A 53 -9.29 -7.95 -21.38
N ALA A 54 -8.87 -8.10 -20.12
CA ALA A 54 -9.72 -8.64 -19.04
C ALA A 54 -9.75 -7.75 -17.79
N GLY A 55 -9.03 -6.63 -17.82
CA GLY A 55 -8.93 -5.72 -16.68
C GLY A 55 -10.06 -4.69 -16.66
N GLY A 56 -10.06 -3.91 -15.59
CA GLY A 56 -11.11 -2.96 -15.31
C GLY A 56 -10.97 -2.37 -13.92
N ILE A 57 -11.87 -1.44 -13.62
CA ILE A 57 -12.03 -0.86 -12.29
C ILE A 57 -13.41 -1.28 -11.79
N LEU A 58 -13.47 -1.73 -10.53
CA LEU A 58 -14.70 -1.99 -9.81
C LEU A 58 -14.65 -1.25 -8.49
N TYR A 59 -15.75 -0.64 -8.08
CA TYR A 59 -15.84 0.01 -6.76
C TYR A 59 -17.25 -0.13 -6.19
N SER A 60 -17.36 -0.06 -4.86
CA SER A 60 -18.64 -0.11 -4.16
C SER A 60 -19.55 1.09 -4.52
N PRO A 61 -20.88 0.94 -4.48
CA PRO A 61 -21.82 2.06 -4.63
C PRO A 61 -21.65 3.18 -3.59
N THR A 62 -21.01 2.88 -2.46
CA THR A 62 -20.79 3.81 -1.33
C THR A 62 -19.45 4.55 -1.40
N ILE A 63 -18.68 4.41 -2.49
CA ILE A 63 -17.40 5.12 -2.65
C ILE A 63 -17.63 6.65 -2.65
N PRO A 64 -16.70 7.47 -2.14
CA PRO A 64 -16.86 8.93 -2.16
C PRO A 64 -17.20 9.47 -3.56
N ALA A 65 -18.22 10.32 -3.65
CA ALA A 65 -18.72 10.81 -4.94
C ALA A 65 -17.68 11.61 -5.75
N THR A 66 -16.80 12.33 -5.05
CA THR A 66 -15.68 13.06 -5.66
C THR A 66 -14.67 12.09 -6.29
N LEU A 67 -14.34 10.99 -5.61
CA LEU A 67 -13.50 9.92 -6.15
C LEU A 67 -14.16 9.24 -7.35
N LYS A 68 -15.45 8.90 -7.25
CA LYS A 68 -16.19 8.28 -8.36
C LYS A 68 -16.09 9.12 -9.63
N THR A 69 -16.38 10.41 -9.51
CA THR A 69 -16.34 11.37 -10.63
C THR A 69 -14.94 11.45 -11.24
N LEU A 70 -13.90 11.46 -10.39
CA LEU A 70 -12.51 11.45 -10.83
C LEU A 70 -12.15 10.16 -11.59
N LEU A 71 -12.52 8.99 -11.06
CA LEU A 71 -12.24 7.70 -11.69
C LEU A 71 -12.95 7.56 -13.03
N ASP A 72 -14.24 7.92 -13.08
CA ASP A 72 -15.05 7.83 -14.29
C ASP A 72 -14.50 8.74 -15.40
N SER A 73 -14.12 9.98 -15.06
CA SER A 73 -13.51 10.91 -16.04
C SER A 73 -12.12 10.46 -16.49
N SER A 74 -11.31 9.90 -15.58
CA SER A 74 -9.95 9.43 -15.87
C SER A 74 -9.91 8.20 -16.76
N SER A 75 -10.99 7.41 -16.81
CA SER A 75 -11.06 6.17 -17.60
C SER A 75 -10.87 6.39 -19.11
N SER A 76 -11.18 7.60 -19.59
CA SER A 76 -10.99 8.04 -20.98
C SER A 76 -9.55 8.49 -21.31
N VAL A 77 -8.70 8.70 -20.29
CA VAL A 77 -7.34 9.22 -20.45
C VAL A 77 -6.36 8.04 -20.43
N PRO A 78 -5.61 7.75 -21.51
CA PRO A 78 -4.84 6.51 -21.62
C PRO A 78 -3.86 6.24 -20.45
N HIS A 79 -3.14 7.26 -19.98
CA HIS A 79 -2.17 7.14 -18.88
C HIS A 79 -2.81 7.21 -17.48
N ARG A 80 -4.13 7.43 -17.39
CA ARG A 80 -4.92 7.43 -16.14
C ARG A 80 -6.05 6.40 -16.12
N ARG A 81 -6.14 5.57 -17.16
CA ARG A 81 -7.16 4.54 -17.32
C ARG A 81 -7.19 3.57 -16.13
N PHE A 82 -6.01 3.22 -15.63
CA PHE A 82 -5.83 2.37 -14.45
C PHE A 82 -5.02 3.13 -13.41
N THR A 83 -5.38 2.98 -12.14
CA THR A 83 -4.60 3.55 -11.04
C THR A 83 -3.47 2.59 -10.66
N ALA A 84 -2.32 3.14 -10.28
CA ALA A 84 -1.26 2.37 -9.65
C ALA A 84 -1.59 2.08 -8.18
N HIS A 85 -2.21 3.04 -7.50
CA HIS A 85 -2.54 2.93 -6.07
C HIS A 85 -3.77 3.77 -5.74
N VAL A 86 -4.60 3.27 -4.83
CA VAL A 86 -5.74 4.00 -4.26
C VAL A 86 -5.78 3.70 -2.77
N CYS A 87 -6.11 4.69 -1.94
CA CYS A 87 -6.45 4.43 -0.55
C CYS A 87 -7.71 5.18 -0.15
N LEU A 88 -8.48 4.55 0.75
CA LEU A 88 -9.75 5.03 1.27
C LEU A 88 -9.58 5.22 2.78
N GLY A 89 -9.75 6.45 3.23
CA GLY A 89 -9.54 6.87 4.60
C GLY A 89 -10.83 7.20 5.35
N PHE A 90 -10.65 7.55 6.62
CA PHE A 90 -11.73 7.99 7.50
C PHE A 90 -12.52 9.17 6.92
N GLY A 91 -13.83 9.23 7.21
CA GLY A 91 -14.71 10.33 6.82
C GLY A 91 -14.88 10.54 5.31
N GLY A 92 -14.60 9.52 4.49
CA GLY A 92 -14.69 9.62 3.03
C GLY A 92 -13.46 10.22 2.37
N ALA A 93 -12.35 10.38 3.10
CA ALA A 93 -11.08 10.78 2.53
C ALA A 93 -10.56 9.75 1.53
N TRP A 94 -9.84 10.19 0.51
CA TRP A 94 -9.21 9.32 -0.47
C TRP A 94 -7.98 9.93 -1.11
N PHE A 95 -7.14 9.07 -1.67
CA PHE A 95 -5.97 9.44 -2.46
C PHE A 95 -5.72 8.42 -3.58
N VAL A 96 -5.23 8.89 -4.72
CA VAL A 96 -4.99 8.12 -5.94
C VAL A 96 -3.60 8.43 -6.48
N ILE A 97 -2.88 7.39 -6.91
CA ILE A 97 -1.64 7.49 -7.71
C ILE A 97 -1.91 6.82 -9.06
N TRP A 98 -1.55 7.49 -10.15
CA TRP A 98 -1.55 6.90 -11.49
C TRP A 98 -0.16 6.39 -11.91
N PRO A 99 -0.06 5.50 -12.91
CA PRO A 99 1.21 4.92 -13.35
C PRO A 99 2.27 5.94 -13.77
N ASN A 100 1.87 7.14 -14.19
CA ASN A 100 2.77 8.23 -14.54
C ASN A 100 3.27 9.06 -13.34
N GLY A 101 2.91 8.66 -12.12
CA GLY A 101 3.25 9.35 -10.88
C GLY A 101 2.34 10.54 -10.54
N ASP A 102 1.35 10.85 -11.39
CA ASP A 102 0.36 11.87 -11.02
C ASP A 102 -0.41 11.40 -9.79
N VAL A 103 -0.78 12.37 -8.95
CA VAL A 103 -1.56 12.12 -7.74
C VAL A 103 -2.79 13.01 -7.70
N ALA A 104 -3.86 12.51 -7.08
CA ALA A 104 -5.03 13.31 -6.72
C ALA A 104 -5.56 12.85 -5.38
N TYR A 105 -6.16 13.77 -4.64
CA TYR A 105 -6.70 13.47 -3.32
C TYR A 105 -7.80 14.43 -2.92
N ASP A 106 -8.64 13.95 -2.02
CA ASP A 106 -9.59 14.74 -1.24
C ASP A 106 -9.59 14.14 0.16
N LEU A 107 -9.01 14.87 1.10
CA LEU A 107 -8.82 14.39 2.46
C LEU A 107 -10.04 14.66 3.35
N ALA A 108 -11.12 15.23 2.81
CA ALA A 108 -12.38 15.52 3.50
C ALA A 108 -12.20 16.28 4.85
N GLY A 109 -11.14 17.07 4.97
CA GLY A 109 -10.75 17.76 6.21
C GLY A 109 -10.33 16.86 7.37
N GLN A 110 -10.14 15.55 7.14
CA GLN A 110 -9.82 14.56 8.19
C GLN A 110 -8.32 14.33 8.40
N PHE A 111 -7.48 14.82 7.49
CA PHE A 111 -6.04 14.60 7.48
C PHE A 111 -5.30 15.91 7.19
N THR A 112 -5.58 16.92 8.02
CA THR A 112 -5.01 18.28 7.90
C THR A 112 -3.49 18.28 7.98
N GLY A 113 -2.90 17.46 8.86
CA GLY A 113 -1.44 17.33 8.95
C GLY A 113 -0.83 16.76 7.67
N LEU A 114 -1.46 15.74 7.09
CA LEU A 114 -1.04 15.16 5.82
C LEU A 114 -1.20 16.16 4.67
N GLU A 115 -2.27 16.94 4.63
CA GLU A 115 -2.49 17.93 3.57
C GLU A 115 -1.34 18.95 3.52
N ILE A 116 -0.85 19.38 4.68
CA ILE A 116 0.31 20.28 4.78
C ILE A 116 1.58 19.60 4.24
N VAL A 117 1.77 18.32 4.54
CA VAL A 117 2.90 17.53 4.02
C VAL A 117 2.82 17.42 2.49
N LEU A 118 1.67 17.02 1.94
CA LEU A 118 1.47 16.84 0.50
C LEU A 118 1.72 18.15 -0.28
N LYS A 119 1.33 19.31 0.28
CA LYS A 119 1.58 20.62 -0.34
C LYS A 119 3.07 21.01 -0.41
N LYS A 120 3.93 20.43 0.43
CA LYS A 120 5.37 20.73 0.49
C LYS A 120 6.21 19.77 -0.33
N LEU A 121 5.67 18.61 -0.68
CA LEU A 121 6.38 17.58 -1.42
C LEU A 121 6.50 17.95 -2.90
N PRO A 122 7.62 17.59 -3.56
CA PRO A 122 7.73 17.72 -5.01
C PRO A 122 6.63 16.96 -5.75
N GLU A 123 6.31 17.40 -6.96
CA GLU A 123 5.41 16.64 -7.83
C GLU A 123 5.95 15.23 -8.10
N ARG A 124 5.05 14.24 -8.17
CA ARG A 124 5.35 12.85 -8.55
C ARG A 124 6.39 12.12 -7.69
N CYS A 125 6.67 12.60 -6.48
CA CYS A 125 7.62 11.94 -5.58
C CYS A 125 6.98 10.89 -4.65
N ILE A 126 5.66 10.71 -4.68
CA ILE A 126 4.96 9.79 -3.77
C ILE A 126 4.89 8.41 -4.41
N THR A 127 5.38 7.39 -3.70
CA THR A 127 5.34 6.00 -4.16
C THR A 127 4.24 5.19 -3.49
N TYR A 128 3.89 5.53 -2.25
CA TYR A 128 2.85 4.84 -1.49
C TYR A 128 2.24 5.75 -0.43
N LEU A 129 0.92 5.68 -0.26
CA LEU A 129 0.21 6.33 0.85
C LEU A 129 -0.88 5.41 1.37
N ALA A 130 -0.93 5.20 2.67
CA ALA A 130 -2.05 4.59 3.36
C ALA A 130 -2.73 5.61 4.28
N LEU A 131 -4.06 5.66 4.21
CA LEU A 131 -4.91 6.40 5.13
C LEU A 131 -5.56 5.41 6.09
N ASN A 132 -5.67 5.77 7.36
CA ASN A 132 -6.41 4.95 8.31
C ASN A 132 -7.93 5.08 8.04
N PRO A 133 -8.65 3.99 7.79
CA PRO A 133 -10.09 4.03 7.55
C PRO A 133 -10.92 4.24 8.83
N TYR A 134 -10.33 4.11 10.01
CA TYR A 134 -11.04 4.14 11.30
C TYR A 134 -10.66 5.32 12.19
N ALA A 135 -9.59 6.05 11.87
CA ALA A 135 -9.15 7.19 12.66
C ALA A 135 -8.69 8.35 11.75
N PRO A 136 -9.12 9.59 12.02
CA PRO A 136 -8.58 10.76 11.34
C PRO A 136 -7.11 10.97 11.73
N GLU A 137 -6.39 11.77 10.94
CA GLU A 137 -4.98 12.15 11.14
C GLU A 137 -3.96 11.00 11.21
N HIS A 138 -4.37 9.74 11.10
CA HIS A 138 -3.47 8.60 11.06
C HIS A 138 -3.18 8.14 9.63
N TYR A 139 -1.91 8.21 9.23
CA TYR A 139 -1.48 7.91 7.86
C TYR A 139 -0.05 7.39 7.82
N PHE A 140 0.32 6.78 6.69
CA PHE A 140 1.66 6.32 6.40
C PHE A 140 2.00 6.64 4.95
N LEU A 141 3.04 7.42 4.73
CA LEU A 141 3.46 7.95 3.43
C LEU A 141 4.91 7.55 3.15
N VAL A 142 5.17 7.11 1.93
CA VAL A 142 6.50 6.80 1.42
C VAL A 142 6.74 7.59 0.14
N THR A 143 7.90 8.22 0.07
CA THR A 143 8.37 8.97 -1.11
C THR A 143 9.41 8.16 -1.89
N GLU A 144 9.71 8.61 -3.11
CA GLU A 144 10.61 7.94 -4.06
C GLU A 144 12.05 7.84 -3.54
N ASP A 145 12.50 8.80 -2.76
CA ASP A 145 13.80 8.81 -2.09
C ASP A 145 13.88 7.85 -0.89
N GLY A 146 12.78 7.14 -0.57
CA GLY A 146 12.68 6.23 0.56
C GLY A 146 12.44 6.94 1.91
N THR A 147 12.16 8.25 1.89
CA THR A 147 11.71 8.95 3.09
C THR A 147 10.31 8.43 3.47
N VAL A 148 10.13 8.20 4.77
CA VAL A 148 8.87 7.71 5.34
C VAL A 148 8.34 8.77 6.29
N ILE A 149 7.09 9.18 6.09
CA ILE A 149 6.38 10.17 6.92
C ILE A 149 5.10 9.51 7.41
N PHE A 150 4.87 9.51 8.71
CA PHE A 150 3.69 8.84 9.28
C PHE A 150 3.17 9.59 10.49
N SER A 151 1.89 9.35 10.78
CA SER A 151 1.20 9.75 12.00
C SER A 151 0.41 8.55 12.46
N LEU A 152 0.74 8.02 13.63
CA LEU A 152 0.22 6.76 14.16
C LEU A 152 -0.03 6.92 15.66
N PRO A 153 -0.87 6.05 16.26
CA PRO A 153 -0.99 5.98 17.72
C PRO A 153 0.38 5.80 18.37
N GLU A 154 0.60 6.45 19.51
CA GLU A 154 1.88 6.47 20.22
C GLU A 154 2.35 5.05 20.57
N GLU A 155 1.41 4.18 20.95
CA GLU A 155 1.67 2.78 21.26
C GLU A 155 2.24 1.97 20.08
N TRP A 156 2.01 2.40 18.83
CA TRP A 156 2.47 1.72 17.62
C TRP A 156 3.70 2.38 17.01
N ALA A 157 3.85 3.69 17.20
CA ALA A 157 4.93 4.48 16.62
C ALA A 157 6.31 3.92 16.97
N ALA A 158 6.55 3.56 18.24
CA ALA A 158 7.85 3.06 18.68
C ALA A 158 8.28 1.76 17.98
N GLY A 159 7.35 0.82 17.78
CA GLY A 159 7.65 -0.44 17.09
C GLY A 159 7.90 -0.22 15.60
N ILE A 160 7.07 0.63 14.98
CA ILE A 160 7.16 0.92 13.54
C ILE A 160 8.42 1.72 13.21
N GLU A 161 8.86 2.62 14.09
CA GLU A 161 10.12 3.35 13.92
C GLU A 161 11.32 2.40 13.85
N MET A 162 11.37 1.39 14.71
CA MET A 162 12.43 0.39 14.68
C MET A 162 12.43 -0.40 13.36
N ASP A 163 11.24 -0.79 12.88
CA ASP A 163 11.08 -1.50 11.62
C ASP A 163 11.44 -0.63 10.41
N ILE A 164 11.05 0.65 10.41
CA ILE A 164 11.42 1.62 9.37
C ILE A 164 12.93 1.79 9.34
N VAL A 165 13.59 1.97 10.50
CA VAL A 165 15.05 2.11 10.57
C VAL A 165 15.73 0.84 10.07
N ALA A 166 15.27 -0.34 10.48
CA ALA A 166 15.80 -1.60 10.00
C ALA A 166 15.63 -1.76 8.48
N TRP A 167 14.46 -1.42 7.95
CA TRP A 167 14.15 -1.41 6.52
C TRP A 167 15.05 -0.43 5.78
N GLN A 168 15.09 0.84 6.19
CA GLN A 168 15.94 1.86 5.56
C GLN A 168 17.41 1.44 5.58
N ASN A 169 17.92 0.87 6.69
CA ASN A 169 19.30 0.39 6.75
C ASN A 169 19.56 -0.80 5.81
N ARG A 170 18.57 -1.68 5.62
CA ARG A 170 18.65 -2.82 4.69
C ARG A 170 18.61 -2.36 3.22
N TYR A 171 17.73 -1.42 2.89
CA TYR A 171 17.43 -1.05 1.51
C TYR A 171 18.09 0.25 1.02
N ARG A 172 18.69 1.08 1.89
CA ARG A 172 19.53 2.24 1.48
C ARG A 172 20.69 1.83 0.56
N ASN A 173 21.14 0.58 0.66
CA ASN A 173 22.20 0.02 -0.19
C ASN A 173 21.69 -0.64 -1.48
N ILE A 174 20.37 -0.75 -1.68
CA ILE A 174 19.77 -1.31 -2.89
C ILE A 174 19.35 -0.14 -3.78
N ARG A 175 20.30 0.39 -4.55
CA ARG A 175 19.99 1.38 -5.59
C ARG A 175 19.38 0.67 -6.79
N ARG A 176 18.04 0.75 -6.89
CA ARG A 176 17.18 0.29 -8.00
C ARG A 176 17.21 -1.21 -8.28
N SER A 177 16.09 -1.88 -8.02
CA SER A 177 15.67 -3.03 -8.82
C SER A 177 14.68 -2.52 -9.86
N THR A 178 15.14 -2.39 -11.10
CA THR A 178 14.27 -2.14 -12.25
C THR A 178 13.42 -3.39 -12.44
N ILE A 179 12.12 -3.32 -12.14
CA ILE A 179 11.16 -4.29 -12.69
C ILE A 179 10.44 -3.57 -13.83
N TRP A 180 11.06 -3.61 -14.99
CA TRP A 180 10.40 -3.38 -16.28
C TRP A 180 10.81 -4.54 -17.19
N GLY A 181 9.88 -5.46 -17.45
CA GLY A 181 10.07 -6.57 -18.38
C GLY A 181 10.95 -7.70 -17.83
N GLY A 182 10.39 -8.90 -17.76
CA GLY A 182 11.07 -10.08 -17.22
C GLY A 182 12.39 -10.42 -17.93
N LYS A 183 13.48 -10.45 -17.16
CA LYS A 183 14.51 -11.51 -17.06
C LYS A 183 15.60 -10.98 -16.13
N ALA A 184 15.82 -11.67 -15.02
CA ALA A 184 16.87 -11.34 -14.06
C ALA A 184 18.16 -12.02 -14.52
N ASP A 185 18.98 -11.28 -15.26
CA ASP A 185 20.34 -11.71 -15.56
C ASP A 185 21.31 -10.91 -14.69
N SER A 186 22.13 -11.65 -13.98
CA SER A 186 23.14 -11.24 -13.01
C SER A 186 24.24 -10.37 -13.63
N GLU A 187 24.53 -9.23 -13.01
CA GLU A 187 25.86 -8.78 -12.56
C GLU A 187 25.78 -7.30 -12.18
N THR A 188 26.16 -6.98 -10.94
CA THR A 188 26.31 -5.59 -10.48
C THR A 188 27.70 -5.45 -9.90
N THR A 189 28.50 -4.55 -10.49
CA THR A 189 29.75 -4.10 -9.88
C THR A 189 29.81 -2.57 -9.89
N LEU A 190 30.48 -2.06 -8.85
CA LEU A 190 30.92 -0.68 -8.59
C LEU A 190 29.84 0.24 -7.98
N GLY A 191 30.09 1.06 -6.98
CA GLY A 191 31.30 1.41 -6.26
C GLY A 191 31.08 2.77 -5.58
N GLY A 192 31.53 2.93 -4.34
CA GLY A 192 31.84 4.24 -3.75
C GLY A 192 30.76 4.95 -2.91
N GLY A 193 30.95 4.87 -1.59
CA GLY A 193 31.06 6.05 -0.73
C GLY A 193 29.78 6.69 -0.18
N GLY A 194 29.59 6.59 1.14
CA GLY A 194 28.88 7.64 1.88
C GLY A 194 28.16 7.25 3.17
N MET A 195 28.88 7.33 4.29
CA MET A 195 28.41 7.69 5.64
C MET A 195 27.58 6.66 6.45
N VAL A 196 28.31 5.95 7.32
CA VAL A 196 27.77 5.15 8.44
C VAL A 196 27.47 6.08 9.61
N ILE A 197 26.23 6.10 10.10
CA ILE A 197 25.91 6.68 11.41
C ILE A 197 26.28 5.61 12.46
N PRO A 198 27.21 5.87 13.39
CA PRO A 198 27.63 4.86 14.35
C PRO A 198 26.54 4.63 15.40
N VAL A 199 25.94 3.44 15.41
CA VAL A 199 25.25 2.93 16.59
C VAL A 199 26.33 2.43 17.56
N ARG A 200 26.52 3.17 18.65
CA ARG A 200 27.48 2.87 19.71
C ARG A 200 26.92 1.76 20.59
N GLY A 201 27.48 0.55 20.53
CA GLY A 201 27.30 -0.45 21.59
C GLY A 201 27.18 -1.91 21.15
N GLN A 202 28.34 -2.55 21.03
CA GLN A 202 28.62 -3.99 21.19
C GLN A 202 27.93 -5.04 20.31
N VAL A 203 28.79 -5.61 19.45
CA VAL A 203 28.66 -6.89 18.77
C VAL A 203 28.63 -8.05 19.79
N LYS A 204 27.59 -8.87 19.73
CA LYS A 204 27.72 -10.32 19.87
C LYS A 204 27.17 -10.97 18.60
N LYS A 205 28.02 -11.73 17.92
CA LYS A 205 27.62 -12.63 16.84
C LYS A 205 26.69 -13.69 17.43
N GLU A 206 25.46 -13.76 16.98
CA GLU A 206 24.58 -14.90 17.23
C GLU A 206 24.16 -15.52 15.90
N LYS A 207 24.25 -16.85 15.88
CA LYS A 207 24.20 -17.74 14.71
C LYS A 207 22.83 -17.73 14.04
N ASP A 208 22.83 -18.09 12.76
CA ASP A 208 21.66 -18.34 11.91
C ASP A 208 20.52 -19.02 12.69
N LEU A 209 19.47 -18.24 12.96
CA LEU A 209 18.20 -18.79 13.43
C LEU A 209 17.40 -19.26 12.22
N PRO A 210 16.86 -20.50 12.23
CA PRO A 210 16.01 -20.98 11.17
C PRO A 210 14.70 -20.19 11.10
N PRO A 211 14.03 -20.13 9.93
CA PRO A 211 12.81 -19.34 9.74
C PRO A 211 11.71 -19.78 10.71
N PRO A 212 10.89 -18.86 11.24
CA PRO A 212 9.84 -19.22 12.18
C PRO A 212 8.67 -19.93 11.48
N TYR A 213 8.56 -21.22 11.83
CA TYR A 213 7.35 -22.04 12.00
C TYR A 213 6.45 -22.34 10.78
N GLU A 214 6.66 -23.53 10.21
CA GLU A 214 5.58 -24.35 9.64
C GLU A 214 4.77 -24.97 10.81
N GLY A 215 3.46 -24.72 10.81
CA GLY A 215 2.53 -25.30 11.79
C GLY A 215 2.49 -26.82 11.71
N LYS A 216 2.84 -27.51 12.79
CA LYS A 216 2.55 -28.93 12.97
C LYS A 216 1.12 -29.10 13.46
N ASN A 217 0.30 -29.72 12.61
CA ASN A 217 -0.98 -30.29 12.97
C ASN A 217 -0.78 -31.42 14.00
N LYS A 218 -1.62 -31.43 15.03
CA LYS A 218 -2.00 -32.63 15.79
C LYS A 218 -3.51 -32.76 15.70
#